data_AF-A0A3S4VCE5-F1
#
_entry.id   AF-A0A3S4VCE5-F1
#
_cell.length_a   1.000
_cell.length_b   1.000
_cell.length_c   1.000
_cell.angle_alpha   90.00
_cell.angle_beta   90.00
_cell.angle_gamma   90.00
#
_symmetry.space_group_name_H-M   'P 1'
#
loop_
_entity.id
_entity.type
_entity.pdbx_description
1 polymer ?
#
loop_
_entity_poly.entity_id
_entity_poly.type
_entity_poly.pdbx_seq_one_letter_code
_entity_poly.pdbx_strand_id
1 'polypeptide(L)'
;MSNPLFEVTPSMVGLSSATEAGVSAAQGASAGTASAALVGILEMAGDVTSIAFANALRAAGAAYVGAIAEHTTQRGMFAGAQGIAGATFEAVEVGQEAALALRTAL
;
A
#
# COMPACT_ATOMS: atom_id res chain seq x y z
N MET A 1 -31.19 15.35 -9.46
CA MET A 1 -29.85 14.73 -9.37
C MET A 1 -30.00 13.34 -9.97
N SER A 2 -29.28 13.04 -11.04
CA SER A 2 -29.29 11.69 -11.64
C SER A 2 -28.71 10.71 -10.64
N ASN A 3 -29.27 9.50 -10.57
CA ASN A 3 -28.72 8.44 -9.72
C ASN A 3 -27.31 8.08 -10.25
N PRO A 4 -26.31 7.89 -9.37
CA PRO A 4 -24.98 7.51 -9.82
C PRO A 4 -25.05 6.14 -10.53
N LEU A 5 -24.32 6.02 -11.64
CA LEU A 5 -24.36 4.83 -12.50
C LEU A 5 -23.74 3.60 -11.81
N PHE A 6 -22.81 3.87 -10.90
CA PHE A 6 -22.24 2.90 -9.97
C PHE A 6 -22.57 3.35 -8.54
N GLU A 7 -22.87 2.42 -7.64
CA GLU A 7 -23.00 2.71 -6.20
C GLU A 7 -21.61 2.90 -5.56
N VAL A 8 -20.79 3.76 -6.15
CA VAL A 8 -19.41 4.07 -5.75
C VAL A 8 -19.31 5.56 -5.55
N THR A 9 -18.59 5.99 -4.52
CA THR A 9 -18.26 7.40 -4.31
C THR A 9 -16.80 7.63 -4.73
N PRO A 10 -16.53 8.24 -5.89
CA PRO A 10 -15.17 8.36 -6.43
C PRO A 10 -14.17 9.01 -5.45
N SER A 11 -14.61 10.04 -4.73
CA SER A 11 -13.80 10.72 -3.71
C SER A 11 -13.42 9.81 -2.54
N MET A 12 -14.28 8.87 -2.15
CA MET A 12 -13.97 7.89 -1.09
C MET A 12 -12.96 6.85 -1.58
N VAL A 13 -13.02 6.45 -2.85
CA VAL A 13 -12.02 5.57 -3.46
C VAL A 13 -10.66 6.28 -3.53
N GLY A 14 -10.65 7.56 -3.91
CA GLY A 14 -9.44 8.39 -3.90
C GLY A 14 -8.85 8.56 -2.49
N LEU A 15 -9.70 8.76 -1.48
CA LEU A 15 -9.27 8.83 -0.07
C LEU A 15 -8.67 7.48 0.41
N SER A 16 -9.30 6.36 0.05
CA SER A 16 -8.74 5.02 0.31
C SER A 16 -7.36 4.86 -0.32
N SER A 17 -7.22 5.25 -1.59
CA SER A 17 -5.95 5.19 -2.33
C SER A 17 -4.85 5.97 -1.60
N ALA A 18 -5.13 7.21 -1.21
CA ALA A 18 -4.18 8.04 -0.47
C ALA A 18 -3.81 7.43 0.90
N THR A 19 -4.79 6.85 1.58
CA THR A 19 -4.57 6.18 2.88
C THR A 19 -3.65 4.97 2.74
N GLU A 20 -3.93 4.10 1.77
CA GLU A 20 -3.11 2.90 1.51
C GLU A 20 -1.68 3.26 1.09
N ALA A 21 -1.50 4.31 0.29
CA ALA A 21 -0.19 4.83 -0.06
C ALA A 21 0.58 5.35 1.17
N GLY A 22 -0.10 6.11 2.05
CA GLY A 22 0.47 6.62 3.28
C GLY A 22 0.89 5.51 4.26
N VAL A 23 0.03 4.50 4.44
CA VAL A 23 0.35 3.33 5.28
C VAL A 23 1.52 2.55 4.72
N SER A 24 1.54 2.29 3.41
CA SER A 24 2.67 1.61 2.76
C SER A 24 3.99 2.36 2.98
N ALA A 25 3.99 3.69 2.79
CA ALA A 25 5.17 4.51 3.02
C ALA A 25 5.63 4.47 4.50
N ALA A 26 4.71 4.57 5.44
CA ALA A 26 5.02 4.53 6.87
C ALA A 26 5.58 3.16 7.31
N GLN A 27 5.01 2.07 6.80
CA GLN A 27 5.50 0.71 7.03
C GLN A 27 6.91 0.52 6.44
N GLY A 28 7.14 0.97 5.21
CA GLY A 28 8.44 0.90 4.54
C GLY A 28 9.52 1.70 5.28
N ALA A 29 9.20 2.91 5.74
CA ALA A 29 10.12 3.73 6.53
C ALA A 29 10.47 3.10 7.88
N SER A 30 9.47 2.54 8.57
CA SER A 30 9.66 1.85 9.86
C SER A 30 10.55 0.61 9.70
N ALA A 31 10.28 -0.22 8.68
CA ALA A 31 11.09 -1.38 8.38
C ALA A 31 12.52 -1.01 7.97
N GLY A 32 12.68 0.03 7.14
CA GLY A 32 13.99 0.55 6.74
C GLY A 32 14.82 0.99 7.94
N THR A 33 14.22 1.73 8.88
CA THR A 33 14.87 2.19 10.11
C THR A 33 15.32 1.03 10.99
N ALA A 34 14.51 -0.03 11.10
CA ALA A 34 14.82 -1.20 11.93
C ALA A 34 15.77 -2.22 11.27
N SER A 35 15.93 -2.17 9.94
CA SER A 35 16.62 -3.20 9.15
C SER A 35 18.03 -3.52 9.65
N ALA A 36 18.85 -2.50 9.93
CA ALA A 36 20.23 -2.67 10.42
C ALA A 36 20.28 -3.39 11.77
N ALA A 37 19.36 -3.08 12.69
CA ALA A 37 19.29 -3.73 13.99
C ALA A 37 18.85 -5.20 13.87
N LEU A 38 17.99 -5.51 12.91
CA LEU A 38 17.47 -6.86 12.67
C LEU A 38 18.53 -7.81 12.06
N VAL A 39 19.40 -7.30 11.19
CA VAL A 39 20.44 -8.11 10.53
C VAL A 39 21.83 -7.98 11.16
N GLY A 40 22.04 -6.94 11.97
CA GLY A 40 23.31 -6.60 12.62
C GLY A 40 23.47 -7.16 14.04
N ILE A 41 22.65 -8.14 14.43
CA ILE A 41 22.72 -8.77 15.76
C ILE A 41 24.11 -9.31 16.00
N LEU A 42 24.62 -9.28 17.24
CA LEU A 42 25.92 -9.84 17.62
C LEU A 42 25.73 -11.12 18.43
N GLU A 43 26.75 -11.98 18.43
CA GLU A 43 26.77 -13.13 19.33
C GLU A 43 27.01 -12.68 20.78
N MET A 44 26.34 -13.34 21.73
CA MET A 44 26.52 -13.05 23.17
C MET A 44 27.89 -13.56 23.68
N ALA A 45 28.36 -14.67 23.12
CA ALA A 45 29.65 -15.29 23.38
C ALA A 45 30.05 -16.16 22.16
N GLY A 46 31.28 -16.70 22.17
CA GLY A 46 31.81 -17.55 21.09
C GLY A 46 31.42 -19.04 21.18
N ASP A 47 30.47 -19.41 22.05
CA ASP A 47 29.99 -20.79 22.13
C ASP A 47 28.98 -21.10 21.00
N VAL A 48 28.84 -22.39 20.67
CA VAL A 48 28.01 -22.87 19.56
C VAL A 48 26.55 -22.44 19.70
N THR A 49 26.03 -22.31 20.92
CA THR A 49 24.63 -21.93 21.17
C THR A 49 24.41 -20.45 20.89
N SER A 50 25.32 -19.59 21.35
CA SER A 50 25.29 -18.14 21.07
C SER A 50 25.38 -17.84 19.57
N ILE A 51 26.25 -18.54 18.85
CA ILE A 51 26.39 -18.42 17.39
C ILE A 51 25.09 -18.84 16.69
N ALA A 52 24.54 -20.01 17.06
CA ALA A 52 23.30 -20.52 16.47
C ALA A 52 22.11 -19.57 16.71
N PHE A 53 21.98 -19.03 17.93
CA PHE A 53 20.95 -18.06 18.27
C PHE A 53 21.06 -16.77 17.44
N ALA A 54 22.26 -16.18 17.37
CA ALA A 54 22.48 -14.96 16.60
C ALA A 54 22.18 -15.17 15.11
N ASN A 55 22.59 -16.32 14.54
CA ASN A 55 22.28 -16.66 13.16
C ASN A 55 20.78 -16.84 12.90
N ALA A 56 20.07 -17.53 13.79
CA ALA A 56 18.62 -17.69 13.67
C ALA A 56 17.90 -16.33 13.70
N LEU A 57 18.33 -15.43 14.58
CA LEU A 57 17.70 -14.12 14.74
C LEU A 57 18.00 -13.19 13.55
N ARG A 58 19.22 -13.20 13.01
CA ARG A 58 19.56 -12.49 11.76
C ARG A 58 18.77 -13.03 10.57
N ALA A 59 18.61 -14.36 10.46
CA ALA A 59 17.83 -14.98 9.40
C ALA A 59 16.34 -14.60 9.48
N ALA A 60 15.77 -14.60 10.68
CA ALA A 60 14.40 -14.12 10.91
C ALA A 60 14.26 -12.63 10.57
N GLY A 61 15.24 -11.80 10.97
CA GLY A 61 15.30 -10.38 10.62
C GLY A 61 15.34 -10.14 9.11
N ALA A 62 16.19 -10.86 8.39
CA ALA A 62 16.28 -10.79 6.93
C ALA A 62 14.98 -11.24 6.25
N ALA A 63 14.37 -12.32 6.73
CA ALA A 63 13.08 -12.79 6.23
C ALA A 63 11.96 -11.76 6.44
N TYR A 64 11.92 -11.11 7.60
CA TYR A 64 10.98 -10.01 7.87
C TYR A 64 11.21 -8.82 6.92
N VAL A 65 12.45 -8.38 6.72
CA VAL A 65 12.78 -7.25 5.83
C VAL A 65 12.37 -7.56 4.38
N GLY A 66 12.59 -8.79 3.90
CA GLY A 66 12.09 -9.22 2.60
C GLY A 66 10.57 -9.17 2.51
N ALA A 67 9.88 -9.80 3.46
CA ALA A 67 8.42 -9.89 3.47
C ALA A 67 7.74 -8.51 3.55
N ILE A 68 8.25 -7.60 4.38
CA ILE A 68 7.67 -6.25 4.52
C ILE A 68 7.95 -5.40 3.28
N ALA A 69 9.08 -5.59 2.58
CA ALA A 69 9.35 -4.92 1.31
C ALA A 69 8.35 -5.38 0.21
N GLU A 70 8.06 -6.67 0.13
CA GLU A 70 7.04 -7.20 -0.78
C GLU A 70 5.64 -6.67 -0.44
N HIS A 71 5.26 -6.72 0.85
CA HIS A 71 3.96 -6.26 1.31
C HIS A 71 3.74 -4.77 1.01
N THR A 72 4.71 -3.92 1.34
CA THR A 72 4.61 -2.46 1.09
C THR A 72 4.55 -2.15 -0.40
N THR A 73 5.30 -2.87 -1.22
CA THR A 73 5.22 -2.75 -2.69
C THR A 73 3.84 -3.10 -3.22
N GLN A 74 3.29 -4.26 -2.83
CA GLN A 74 1.96 -4.70 -3.24
C GLN A 74 0.87 -3.72 -2.79
N ARG A 75 0.97 -3.24 -1.55
CA ARG A 75 0.06 -2.25 -0.99
C ARG A 75 0.11 -0.92 -1.73
N GLY A 76 1.31 -0.48 -2.13
CA GLY A 76 1.50 0.71 -2.96
C GLY A 76 0.90 0.56 -4.37
N MET A 77 1.07 -0.61 -4.99
CA MET A 77 0.43 -0.92 -6.27
C MET A 77 -1.10 -0.94 -6.15
N PHE A 78 -1.63 -1.53 -5.08
CA PHE A 78 -3.06 -1.53 -4.80
C PHE A 78 -3.60 -0.11 -4.60
N ALA A 79 -2.90 0.73 -3.83
CA ALA A 79 -3.23 2.14 -3.69
C ALA A 79 -3.29 2.86 -5.05
N GLY A 80 -2.30 2.64 -5.92
CA GLY A 80 -2.28 3.19 -7.27
C GLY A 80 -3.47 2.72 -8.11
N ALA A 81 -3.81 1.42 -8.06
CA ALA A 81 -4.96 0.87 -8.76
C ALA A 81 -6.29 1.48 -8.27
N GLN A 82 -6.45 1.67 -6.96
CA GLN A 82 -7.60 2.40 -6.39
C GLN A 82 -7.66 3.84 -6.92
N GLY A 83 -6.52 4.54 -7.02
CA GLY A 83 -6.47 5.91 -7.53
C GLY A 83 -6.94 6.00 -8.98
N ILE A 84 -6.49 5.09 -9.84
CA ILE A 84 -6.94 5.00 -11.24
C ILE A 84 -8.43 4.67 -11.32
N ALA A 85 -8.92 3.74 -10.48
CA ALA A 85 -10.34 3.40 -10.43
C ALA A 85 -11.20 4.60 -10.02
N GLY A 86 -10.80 5.34 -8.97
CA GLY A 86 -11.48 6.55 -8.52
C GLY A 86 -11.60 7.60 -9.63
N ALA A 87 -10.50 7.93 -10.30
CA ALA A 87 -10.51 8.86 -11.43
C ALA A 87 -11.37 8.38 -12.60
N THR A 88 -11.40 7.06 -12.85
CA THR A 88 -12.24 6.47 -13.90
C THR A 88 -13.73 6.59 -13.57
N PHE A 89 -14.13 6.32 -12.33
CA PHE A 89 -15.52 6.50 -11.90
C PHE A 89 -15.97 7.96 -12.04
N GLU A 90 -15.15 8.91 -11.60
CA GLU A 90 -15.43 10.34 -11.75
C GLU A 90 -15.60 10.73 -13.23
N ALA A 91 -14.69 10.28 -14.11
CA ALA A 91 -14.77 10.58 -15.54
C ALA A 91 -16.04 10.01 -16.19
N VAL A 92 -16.46 8.80 -15.80
CA VAL A 92 -17.69 8.18 -16.31
C VAL A 92 -18.94 8.93 -15.83
N GLU A 93 -18.96 9.36 -14.57
CA GLU A 93 -20.07 10.16 -14.02
C GLU A 93 -20.20 11.50 -14.77
N VAL A 94 -19.10 12.24 -14.95
CA VAL A 94 -19.10 13.50 -15.70
C VAL A 94 -19.55 13.30 -17.16
N GLY A 95 -19.08 12.24 -17.82
CA GLY A 95 -19.48 11.94 -19.20
C GLY A 95 -20.98 11.66 -19.33
N GLN A 96 -21.58 11.00 -18.34
CA GLN A 96 -23.02 10.72 -18.30
C GLN A 96 -23.84 11.97 -18.02
N GLU A 97 -23.41 12.81 -17.08
CA GLU A 97 -24.06 14.10 -16.84
C GLU A 97 -24.05 14.98 -18.09
N ALA A 98 -22.92 15.04 -18.81
CA ALA A 98 -22.82 15.76 -20.08
C ALA A 98 -23.74 15.18 -21.17
N ALA A 99 -23.80 13.85 -21.30
CA ALA A 99 -24.66 13.18 -22.26
C ALA A 99 -26.16 13.40 -21.96
N LEU A 100 -26.54 13.40 -20.69
CA LEU A 100 -27.90 13.71 -20.25
C LEU A 100 -28.26 15.17 -20.54
N ALA A 101 -27.35 16.12 -20.23
CA ALA A 101 -27.56 17.53 -20.51
C ALA A 101 -27.78 17.78 -22.02
N LEU A 102 -26.97 17.14 -22.88
CA LEU A 102 -27.12 17.20 -24.33
C LEU A 102 -28.47 16.62 -24.78
N ARG A 103 -28.88 15.47 -24.23
CA ARG A 103 -30.17 14.85 -24.56
C ARG A 103 -31.35 15.73 -24.17
N THR A 104 -31.28 16.44 -23.05
CA THR A 104 -32.37 17.33 -22.60
C THR A 104 -32.40 18.67 -23.35
N ALA A 105 -31.34 19.01 -24.08
CA ALA A 105 -31.23 20.27 -24.82
C ALA A 105 -31.71 20.16 -26.29
N LEU A 106 -31.96 18.95 -26.80
CA LEU A 106 -32.48 18.65 -28.13
C LEU A 106 -33.94 18.17 -28.05
#